data_AF-A0A1L8DWS4-F1
#
_entry.id   AF-A0A1L8DWS4-F1
#
_cell.length_a   1.000
_cell.length_b   1.000
_cell.length_c   1.000
_cell.angle_alpha   90.00
_cell.angle_beta   90.00
_cell.angle_gamma   90.00
#
_symmetry.space_group_name_H-M   'P 1'
#
loop_
_entity.id
_entity.type
_entity.pdbx_description
1 polymer ?
#
loop_
_entity_poly.entity_id
_entity_poly.type
_entity_poly.pdbx_seq_one_letter_code
_entity_poly.pdbx_strand_id
1 'polypeptide(L)'
;MYPQSSQKKYWLFNSDQQLANLRGRHNQIYIDKCREASKETDPEGFQEDLFLTPDEERQLLQHYCINMKEFCKRFEPTMPKAVIGSAFHYFKRFYLYNSTMAKHPKEILATCVYLACKVEEFNVSINQFIGNIKGDRVKAMDIILANELQLMQQLNYYLTIHNPYRPIEGFLIDIKTRCTLVKPDRLRIGIDEFIERTYLTDICLLYSPSQIALAAVLHAASKEQENLDHYVTESLFQNSKDKLPVLIEAVRKIRSMVKMVDIPNKDVIRQIEKKLDLCRKQDTKFQSNVNTMNTMS
;
A
#
# COMPACT_ATOMS: atom_id res chain seq x y z
N MET A 1 -16.39 -11.49 -8.42
CA MET A 1 -16.36 -11.98 -7.01
C MET A 1 -14.92 -12.26 -6.60
N TYR A 2 -14.53 -12.01 -5.34
CA TYR A 2 -13.14 -12.14 -4.88
C TYR A 2 -12.46 -13.50 -5.19
N PRO A 3 -13.12 -14.67 -5.04
CA PRO A 3 -12.48 -15.98 -5.26
C PRO A 3 -11.95 -16.23 -6.68
N GLN A 4 -12.46 -15.51 -7.67
CA GLN A 4 -12.05 -15.58 -9.09
C GLN A 4 -11.30 -14.30 -9.53
N SER A 5 -10.98 -13.41 -8.59
CA SER A 5 -10.36 -12.12 -8.90
C SER A 5 -8.88 -12.23 -9.23
N SER A 6 -8.38 -11.28 -10.02
CA SER A 6 -6.95 -11.10 -10.23
C SER A 6 -6.19 -10.81 -8.93
N GLN A 7 -6.83 -10.13 -7.97
CA GLN A 7 -6.25 -9.88 -6.65
C GLN A 7 -5.89 -11.19 -5.93
N LYS A 8 -6.80 -12.15 -5.88
CA LYS A 8 -6.52 -13.46 -5.26
C LYS A 8 -5.47 -14.25 -6.04
N LYS A 9 -5.51 -14.20 -7.37
CA LYS A 9 -4.66 -15.03 -8.23
C LYS A 9 -3.21 -14.54 -8.31
N TYR A 10 -2.99 -13.22 -8.33
CA TYR A 10 -1.69 -12.62 -8.65
C TYR A 10 -1.13 -11.71 -7.55
N TRP A 11 -1.97 -11.23 -6.63
CA TRP A 11 -1.59 -10.22 -5.63
C TRP A 11 -1.81 -10.69 -4.18
N LEU A 12 -1.86 -12.00 -3.98
CA LEU A 12 -1.90 -12.63 -2.68
C LEU A 12 -0.67 -13.51 -2.51
N PHE A 13 0.11 -13.26 -1.48
CA PHE A 13 1.39 -13.89 -1.21
C PHE A 13 1.32 -14.71 0.07
N ASN A 14 2.19 -15.71 0.19
CA ASN A 14 2.09 -16.72 1.24
C ASN A 14 2.72 -16.26 2.57
N SER A 15 3.69 -15.35 2.53
CA SER A 15 4.43 -14.93 3.72
C SER A 15 5.04 -13.54 3.58
N ASP A 16 5.30 -12.91 4.71
CA ASP A 16 6.01 -11.63 4.80
C ASP A 16 7.44 -11.73 4.23
N GLN A 17 8.12 -12.86 4.47
CA GLN A 17 9.44 -13.14 3.92
C GLN A 17 9.44 -13.12 2.38
N GLN A 18 8.38 -13.62 1.73
CA GLN A 18 8.25 -13.56 0.29
C GLN A 18 8.20 -12.11 -0.21
N LEU A 19 7.48 -11.23 0.49
CA LEU A 19 7.42 -9.81 0.16
C LEU A 19 8.77 -9.11 0.38
N ALA A 20 9.44 -9.41 1.49
CA ALA A 20 10.77 -8.89 1.79
C ALA A 20 11.80 -9.30 0.73
N ASN A 21 11.78 -10.57 0.31
CA ASN A 21 12.65 -11.08 -0.75
C ASN A 21 12.37 -10.41 -2.10
N LEU A 22 11.09 -10.17 -2.45
CA LEU A 22 10.72 -9.48 -3.68
C LEU A 22 11.23 -8.03 -3.68
N ARG A 23 11.07 -7.31 -2.58
CA ARG A 23 11.59 -5.94 -2.43
C ARG A 23 13.11 -5.89 -2.50
N GLY A 24 13.79 -6.75 -1.75
CA GLY A 24 15.25 -6.85 -1.76
C GLY A 24 15.80 -7.17 -3.15
N ARG A 25 15.13 -8.06 -3.90
CA ARG A 25 15.51 -8.39 -5.28
C ARG A 25 15.39 -7.18 -6.21
N HIS A 26 14.31 -6.40 -6.14
CA HIS A 26 14.14 -5.24 -7.03
C HIS A 26 15.01 -4.05 -6.64
N ASN A 27 15.33 -3.92 -5.35
CA ASN A 27 16.37 -3.01 -4.88
C ASN A 27 17.72 -3.35 -5.53
N GLN A 28 18.13 -4.63 -5.47
CA GLN A 28 19.38 -5.08 -6.09
C GLN A 28 19.38 -4.91 -7.61
N ILE A 29 18.29 -5.26 -8.29
CA ILE A 29 18.16 -5.06 -9.76
C ILE A 29 18.36 -3.59 -10.14
N TYR A 30 17.87 -2.65 -9.33
CA TYR A 30 18.08 -1.22 -9.60
C TYR A 30 19.55 -0.83 -9.42
N ILE A 31 20.19 -1.27 -8.32
CA ILE A 31 21.61 -1.00 -8.07
C ILE A 31 22.49 -1.58 -9.18
N ASP A 32 22.21 -2.81 -9.61
CA ASP A 32 22.96 -3.47 -10.69
C ASP A 32 22.82 -2.71 -12.02
N LYS A 33 21.61 -2.23 -12.35
CA LYS A 33 21.39 -1.37 -13.53
C LYS A 33 22.18 -0.07 -13.46
N CYS A 34 22.19 0.60 -12.30
CA CYS A 34 22.98 1.82 -12.13
C CYS A 34 24.48 1.54 -12.19
N ARG A 35 24.94 0.38 -11.68
CA ARG A 35 26.33 -0.05 -11.76
C ARG A 35 26.75 -0.29 -13.20
N GLU A 36 25.90 -0.93 -14.01
CA GLU A 36 26.13 -1.14 -15.44
C GLU A 36 26.23 0.19 -16.18
N ALA A 37 25.26 1.10 -15.99
CA ALA A 37 25.29 2.43 -16.61
C ALA A 37 26.53 3.25 -16.20
N SER A 38 26.99 3.12 -14.96
CA SER A 38 28.22 3.80 -14.50
C SER A 38 29.47 3.27 -15.21
N LYS A 39 29.57 1.95 -15.45
CA LYS A 39 30.74 1.36 -16.15
C LYS A 39 30.91 1.91 -17.57
N GLU A 40 29.80 2.21 -18.26
CA GLU A 40 29.81 2.77 -19.61
C GLU A 40 30.22 4.25 -19.64
N THR A 41 30.01 4.97 -18.54
CA THR A 41 29.94 6.43 -18.57
C THR A 41 30.96 7.12 -17.66
N ASP A 42 31.19 6.59 -16.45
CA ASP A 42 32.16 7.07 -15.47
C ASP A 42 32.47 5.96 -14.44
N PRO A 43 33.55 5.18 -14.63
CA PRO A 43 33.91 4.07 -13.74
C PRO A 43 34.36 4.48 -12.34
N GLU A 44 34.87 5.70 -12.17
CA GLU A 44 35.44 6.19 -10.90
C GLU A 44 34.40 6.94 -10.03
N GLY A 45 33.29 7.39 -10.64
CA GLY A 45 32.22 8.13 -9.96
C GLY A 45 31.15 7.27 -9.25
N PHE A 46 31.26 5.94 -9.26
CA PHE A 46 30.23 5.06 -8.69
C PHE A 46 30.31 4.99 -7.16
N GLN A 47 29.40 5.70 -6.48
CA GLN A 47 29.30 5.68 -5.01
C GLN A 47 28.18 4.75 -4.54
N GLU A 48 28.54 3.53 -4.14
CA GLU A 48 27.57 2.54 -3.64
C GLU A 48 26.86 2.98 -2.35
N ASP A 49 27.55 3.75 -1.51
CA ASP A 49 27.04 4.21 -0.22
C ASP A 49 25.84 5.17 -0.35
N LEU A 50 25.56 5.69 -1.55
CA LEU A 50 24.41 6.55 -1.82
C LEU A 50 23.11 5.76 -2.07
N PHE A 51 23.17 4.46 -2.37
CA PHE A 51 21.97 3.66 -2.60
C PHE A 51 21.26 3.30 -1.29
N LEU A 52 19.93 3.28 -1.34
CA LEU A 52 19.11 2.91 -0.20
C LEU A 52 19.13 1.39 0.01
N THR A 53 19.31 0.99 1.26
CA THR A 53 19.12 -0.41 1.68
C THR A 53 17.63 -0.77 1.63
N PRO A 54 17.27 -2.07 1.53
CA PRO A 54 15.87 -2.50 1.57
C PRO A 54 15.12 -2.06 2.84
N ASP A 55 15.83 -1.91 3.96
CA ASP A 55 15.23 -1.42 5.20
C ASP A 55 14.96 0.09 5.15
N GLU A 56 15.90 0.89 4.63
CA GLU A 56 15.69 2.32 4.39
C GLU A 56 14.52 2.57 3.43
N GLU A 57 14.42 1.78 2.35
CA GLU A 57 13.26 1.84 1.44
C GLU A 57 11.95 1.51 2.17
N ARG A 58 11.96 0.48 3.03
CA ARG A 58 10.78 0.09 3.82
C ARG A 58 10.34 1.23 4.75
N GLN A 59 11.26 1.84 5.49
CA GLN A 59 10.96 2.97 6.38
C GLN A 59 10.43 4.17 5.59
N LEU A 60 11.02 4.47 4.44
CA LEU A 60 10.58 5.54 3.55
C LEU A 60 9.16 5.28 3.04
N LEU A 61 8.87 4.08 2.53
CA LEU A 61 7.53 3.71 2.06
C LEU A 61 6.50 3.81 3.17
N GLN A 62 6.85 3.40 4.39
CA GLN A 62 5.96 3.51 5.55
C GLN A 62 5.66 4.98 5.89
N HIS A 63 6.66 5.86 5.83
CA HIS A 63 6.46 7.30 5.98
C HIS A 63 5.50 7.85 4.90
N TYR A 64 5.68 7.43 3.65
CA TYR A 64 4.77 7.85 2.57
C TYR A 64 3.37 7.26 2.69
N CYS A 65 3.20 6.07 3.26
CA CYS A 65 1.88 5.54 3.61
C CYS A 65 1.16 6.42 4.66
N ILE A 66 1.89 6.94 5.66
CA ILE A 66 1.33 7.89 6.64
C ILE A 66 0.94 9.20 5.94
N ASN A 67 1.82 9.73 5.10
CA ASN A 67 1.52 10.95 4.33
C ASN A 67 0.32 10.78 3.40
N MET A 68 0.16 9.59 2.80
CA MET A 68 -0.96 9.23 1.95
C MET A 68 -2.27 9.20 2.74
N LYS A 69 -2.26 8.60 3.94
CA LYS A 69 -3.42 8.58 4.84
C LYS A 69 -3.87 10.01 5.16
N GLU A 70 -2.94 10.87 5.56
CA GLU A 70 -3.24 12.27 5.87
C GLU A 70 -3.68 13.08 4.64
N PHE A 71 -3.11 12.80 3.47
CA PHE A 71 -3.53 13.40 2.20
C PHE A 71 -4.98 13.03 1.85
N CYS A 72 -5.34 11.74 1.93
CA CYS A 72 -6.70 11.28 1.66
C CYS A 72 -7.70 11.83 2.68
N LYS A 73 -7.31 11.93 3.96
CA LYS A 73 -8.17 12.43 5.04
C LYS A 73 -8.53 13.92 4.89
N ARG A 74 -7.56 14.73 4.42
CA ARG A 74 -7.76 16.18 4.20
C ARG A 74 -8.31 16.52 2.82
N PHE A 75 -8.54 15.53 1.96
CA PHE A 75 -8.89 15.74 0.57
C PHE A 75 -10.33 16.28 0.46
N GLU A 76 -10.50 17.34 -0.32
CA GLU A 76 -11.80 17.93 -0.64
C GLU A 76 -12.09 17.78 -2.14
N PRO A 77 -13.25 17.21 -2.53
CA PRO A 77 -14.35 16.70 -1.71
C PRO A 77 -14.02 15.42 -0.94
N THR A 78 -14.76 15.10 0.13
CA THR A 78 -14.48 13.96 1.02
C THR A 78 -14.29 12.65 0.24
N MET A 79 -13.12 12.04 0.39
CA MET A 79 -12.76 10.83 -0.34
C MET A 79 -13.46 9.58 0.22
N PRO A 80 -14.13 8.78 -0.62
CA PRO A 80 -14.72 7.51 -0.20
C PRO A 80 -13.67 6.52 0.32
N LYS A 81 -14.00 5.73 1.35
CA LYS A 81 -13.08 4.74 1.95
C LYS A 81 -12.56 3.70 0.93
N ALA A 82 -13.38 3.34 -0.06
CA ALA A 82 -12.99 2.42 -1.13
C ALA A 82 -11.83 2.98 -1.98
N VAL A 83 -11.89 4.28 -2.34
CA VAL A 83 -10.82 4.98 -3.06
C VAL A 83 -9.52 4.93 -2.28
N ILE A 84 -9.57 5.24 -0.98
CA ILE A 84 -8.41 5.22 -0.09
C ILE A 84 -7.79 3.82 -0.06
N GLY A 85 -8.61 2.79 0.18
CA GLY A 85 -8.16 1.41 0.21
C GLY A 85 -7.53 0.94 -1.11
N SER A 86 -8.14 1.29 -2.25
CA SER A 86 -7.62 0.95 -3.57
C SER A 86 -6.29 1.66 -3.88
N ALA A 87 -6.16 2.93 -3.49
CA ALA A 87 -4.93 3.68 -3.63
C ALA A 87 -3.77 3.03 -2.83
N PHE A 88 -4.01 2.63 -1.58
CA PHE A 88 -3.00 1.91 -0.78
C PHE A 88 -2.59 0.57 -1.40
N HIS A 89 -3.53 -0.17 -2.01
CA HIS A 89 -3.19 -1.39 -2.74
C HIS A 89 -2.28 -1.09 -3.93
N TYR A 90 -2.58 -0.07 -4.74
CA TYR A 90 -1.74 0.31 -5.87
C TYR A 90 -0.33 0.70 -5.44
N PHE A 91 -0.22 1.52 -4.40
CA PHE A 91 1.07 1.96 -3.86
C PHE A 91 1.92 0.77 -3.41
N LYS A 92 1.33 -0.16 -2.65
CA LYS A 92 2.03 -1.36 -2.15
C LYS A 92 2.40 -2.34 -3.25
N ARG A 93 1.51 -2.53 -4.24
CA ARG A 93 1.76 -3.40 -5.41
C ARG A 93 2.88 -2.85 -6.28
N PHE A 94 2.89 -1.54 -6.52
CA PHE A 94 3.91 -0.87 -7.31
C PHE A 94 5.31 -1.05 -6.70
N TYR A 95 5.46 -0.74 -5.41
CA TYR A 95 6.73 -0.84 -4.69
C TYR A 95 7.10 -2.26 -4.25
N LEU A 96 6.35 -3.28 -4.68
CA LEU A 96 6.78 -4.67 -4.56
C LEU A 96 7.76 -5.06 -5.68
N TYR A 97 7.63 -4.40 -6.84
CA TYR A 97 8.40 -4.68 -8.06
C TYR A 97 9.24 -3.48 -8.53
N ASN A 98 9.18 -2.35 -7.84
CA ASN A 98 9.90 -1.13 -8.18
C ASN A 98 10.63 -0.59 -6.95
N SER A 99 11.85 -0.08 -7.15
CA SER A 99 12.61 0.61 -6.11
C SER A 99 12.14 2.06 -5.96
N THR A 100 12.25 2.58 -4.73
CA THR A 100 12.01 3.99 -4.40
C THR A 100 13.01 4.93 -5.06
N MET A 101 14.20 4.42 -5.38
CA MET A 101 15.27 5.14 -6.06
C MET A 101 14.92 5.42 -7.53
N ALA A 102 14.27 4.44 -8.20
CA ALA A 102 13.81 4.60 -9.57
C ALA A 102 12.65 5.59 -9.71
N LYS A 103 11.67 5.50 -8.80
CA LYS A 103 10.46 6.32 -8.82
C LYS A 103 10.13 6.82 -7.43
N HIS A 104 10.13 8.14 -7.28
CA HIS A 104 10.00 8.78 -5.98
C HIS A 104 8.59 8.55 -5.37
N PRO A 105 8.50 8.08 -4.11
CA PRO A 105 7.23 7.77 -3.44
C PRO A 105 6.20 8.89 -3.46
N LYS A 106 6.62 10.15 -3.30
CA LYS A 106 5.72 11.32 -3.37
C LYS A 106 4.94 11.41 -4.68
N GLU A 107 5.61 11.13 -5.80
CA GLU A 107 5.03 11.24 -7.14
C GLU A 107 4.04 10.09 -7.37
N ILE A 108 4.49 8.86 -7.12
CA ILE A 108 3.68 7.64 -7.27
C ILE A 108 2.48 7.64 -6.32
N LEU A 109 2.62 8.16 -5.10
CA LEU A 109 1.51 8.31 -4.16
C LEU A 109 0.39 9.14 -4.77
N ALA A 110 0.69 10.33 -5.30
CA ALA A 110 -0.31 11.19 -5.91
C ALA A 110 -0.96 10.51 -7.13
N THR A 111 -0.17 9.84 -7.98
CA THR A 111 -0.67 9.07 -9.12
C THR A 111 -1.56 7.90 -8.68
N CYS A 112 -1.22 7.18 -7.60
CA CYS A 112 -2.02 6.07 -7.07
C CYS A 112 -3.38 6.54 -6.57
N VAL A 113 -3.43 7.66 -5.83
CA VAL A 113 -4.70 8.22 -5.38
C VAL A 113 -5.54 8.70 -6.57
N TYR A 114 -4.93 9.41 -7.53
CA TYR A 114 -5.64 9.88 -8.71
C TYR A 114 -6.21 8.72 -9.55
N LEU A 115 -5.42 7.67 -9.79
CA LEU A 115 -5.87 6.48 -10.50
C LEU A 115 -7.00 5.77 -9.74
N ALA A 116 -6.90 5.66 -8.41
CA ALA A 116 -7.96 5.08 -7.58
C ALA A 116 -9.26 5.87 -7.65
N CYS A 117 -9.21 7.22 -7.70
CA CYS A 117 -10.40 8.03 -7.90
C CYS A 117 -11.13 7.64 -9.19
N LYS A 118 -10.38 7.44 -10.28
CA LYS A 118 -10.96 7.07 -11.57
C LYS A 118 -11.54 5.65 -11.59
N VAL A 119 -10.82 4.68 -11.03
CA VAL A 119 -11.26 3.26 -11.02
C VAL A 119 -12.47 3.02 -10.13
N GLU A 120 -12.55 3.72 -9.00
CA GLU A 120 -13.67 3.63 -8.06
C GLU A 120 -14.80 4.63 -8.38
N GLU A 121 -14.76 5.24 -9.57
CA GLU A 121 -15.78 6.17 -10.08
C GLU A 121 -16.03 7.40 -9.17
N PHE A 122 -15.01 7.80 -8.41
CA PHE A 122 -15.02 9.05 -7.66
C PHE A 122 -14.67 10.21 -8.59
N ASN A 123 -15.71 10.87 -9.11
CA ASN A 123 -15.59 11.89 -10.15
C ASN A 123 -14.93 13.18 -9.64
N VAL A 124 -13.61 13.25 -9.78
CA VAL A 124 -12.80 14.42 -9.46
C VAL A 124 -11.94 14.78 -10.67
N SER A 125 -12.08 16.01 -11.15
CA SER A 125 -11.23 16.52 -12.23
C SER A 125 -9.76 16.63 -11.80
N ILE A 126 -8.83 16.55 -12.74
CA ILE A 126 -7.39 16.70 -12.42
C ILE A 126 -7.11 18.06 -11.75
N ASN A 127 -7.79 19.12 -12.16
CA ASN A 127 -7.64 20.47 -11.58
C ASN A 127 -8.09 20.52 -10.11
N GLN A 128 -9.21 19.86 -9.76
CA GLN A 128 -9.65 19.73 -8.37
C GLN A 128 -8.67 18.87 -7.57
N PHE A 129 -8.16 17.79 -8.16
CA PHE A 129 -7.21 16.91 -7.51
C PHE A 129 -5.91 17.64 -7.14
N ILE A 130 -5.29 18.34 -8.09
CA ILE A 130 -4.05 19.11 -7.82
C ILE A 130 -4.30 20.31 -6.90
N GLY A 131 -5.55 20.81 -6.80
CA GLY A 131 -5.95 21.81 -5.81
C GLY A 131 -5.63 21.40 -4.38
N ASN A 132 -5.70 20.10 -4.08
CA ASN A 132 -5.40 19.49 -2.78
C ASN A 132 -3.91 19.23 -2.54
N ILE A 133 -3.07 19.40 -3.57
CA ILE A 133 -1.62 19.23 -3.49
C ILE A 133 -0.97 20.56 -3.11
N LYS A 134 -0.03 20.50 -2.16
CA LYS A 134 0.80 21.65 -1.77
C LYS A 134 2.00 21.78 -2.69
N GLY A 135 2.34 23.01 -3.09
CA GLY A 135 3.49 23.32 -3.93
C GLY A 135 3.11 23.58 -5.38
N ASP A 136 4.01 23.24 -6.31
CA ASP A 136 3.85 23.49 -7.75
C ASP A 136 2.83 22.53 -8.36
N ARG A 137 1.61 23.04 -8.56
CA ARG A 137 0.46 22.27 -9.05
C ARG A 137 0.61 21.87 -10.53
N VAL A 138 1.27 22.70 -11.34
CA VAL A 138 1.46 22.43 -12.77
C VAL A 138 2.39 21.24 -12.93
N LYS A 139 3.55 21.28 -12.25
CA LYS A 139 4.47 20.13 -12.25
C LYS A 139 3.83 18.87 -11.68
N ALA A 140 3.04 18.99 -10.61
CA ALA A 140 2.33 17.85 -10.04
C ALA A 140 1.36 17.22 -11.05
N MET A 141 0.62 18.05 -11.81
CA MET A 141 -0.27 17.57 -12.87
C MET A 141 0.50 16.80 -13.95
N ASP A 142 1.58 17.37 -14.47
CA ASP A 142 2.39 16.74 -15.53
C ASP A 142 2.97 15.40 -15.07
N ILE A 143 3.48 15.34 -13.84
CA ILE A 143 4.02 14.11 -13.24
C ILE A 143 2.93 13.05 -13.07
N ILE A 144 1.74 13.44 -12.58
CA ILE A 144 0.63 12.50 -12.39
C ILE A 144 0.21 11.88 -13.72
N LEU A 145 0.02 12.71 -14.75
CA LEU A 145 -0.42 12.28 -16.07
C LEU A 145 0.65 11.42 -16.76
N ALA A 146 1.92 11.80 -16.65
CA ALA A 146 3.04 11.05 -17.25
C ALA A 146 3.20 9.66 -16.60
N ASN A 147 3.06 9.56 -15.27
CA ASN A 147 3.23 8.29 -14.55
C ASN A 147 1.98 7.40 -14.59
N GLU A 148 0.82 7.89 -15.02
CA GLU A 148 -0.43 7.15 -14.93
C GLU A 148 -0.42 5.84 -15.72
N LEU A 149 -0.06 5.91 -17.00
CA LEU A 149 0.02 4.72 -17.85
C LEU A 149 1.08 3.74 -17.32
N GLN A 150 2.22 4.26 -16.88
CA GLN A 150 3.28 3.46 -16.29
C GLN A 150 2.80 2.74 -15.03
N LEU A 151 2.05 3.40 -14.16
CA LEU A 151 1.46 2.79 -12.98
C LEU A 151 0.53 1.63 -13.37
N MET A 152 -0.36 1.82 -14.35
CA MET A 152 -1.25 0.77 -14.82
C MET A 152 -0.48 -0.45 -15.36
N GLN A 153 0.60 -0.21 -16.12
CA GLN A 153 1.49 -1.27 -16.63
C GLN A 153 2.15 -2.06 -15.50
N GLN A 154 2.67 -1.37 -14.47
CA GLN A 154 3.31 -2.00 -13.31
C GLN A 154 2.31 -2.79 -12.44
N LEU A 155 1.02 -2.45 -12.50
CA LEU A 155 -0.06 -3.21 -11.87
C LEU A 155 -0.60 -4.34 -12.76
N ASN A 156 0.02 -4.59 -13.92
CA ASN A 156 -0.43 -5.52 -14.95
C ASN A 156 -1.90 -5.30 -15.35
N TYR A 157 -2.37 -4.05 -15.30
CA TYR A 157 -3.76 -3.65 -15.54
C TYR A 157 -4.79 -4.33 -14.62
N TYR A 158 -4.36 -4.93 -13.50
CA TYR A 158 -5.25 -5.50 -12.49
C TYR A 158 -5.75 -4.43 -11.51
N LEU A 159 -6.60 -3.55 -12.03
CA LEU A 159 -7.08 -2.37 -11.32
C LEU A 159 -8.22 -2.67 -10.33
N THR A 160 -9.02 -3.70 -10.53
CA THR A 160 -10.11 -4.02 -9.58
C THR A 160 -9.55 -4.48 -8.22
N ILE A 161 -9.83 -3.71 -7.18
CA ILE A 161 -9.46 -4.01 -5.79
C ILE A 161 -10.70 -4.41 -4.98
N HIS A 162 -10.60 -5.52 -4.24
CA HIS A 162 -11.60 -5.93 -3.28
C HIS A 162 -11.22 -5.42 -1.88
N ASN A 163 -11.85 -4.33 -1.47
CA ASN A 163 -11.67 -3.72 -0.15
C ASN A 163 -12.45 -4.46 0.96
N PRO A 164 -12.00 -4.39 2.23
CA PRO A 164 -12.64 -5.08 3.36
C PRO A 164 -13.98 -4.46 3.79
N TYR A 165 -14.36 -3.26 3.32
CA TYR A 165 -15.60 -2.58 3.73
C TYR A 165 -16.86 -3.37 3.43
N ARG A 166 -16.95 -3.99 2.25
CA ARG A 166 -18.14 -4.77 1.88
C ARG A 166 -18.30 -6.03 2.75
N PRO A 167 -17.24 -6.83 2.99
CA PRO A 167 -17.30 -7.90 3.99
C PRO A 167 -17.62 -7.41 5.41
N ILE A 168 -17.12 -6.25 5.84
CA ILE A 168 -17.43 -5.67 7.16
C ILE A 168 -18.94 -5.45 7.30
N GLU A 169 -19.58 -4.80 6.34
CA GLU A 169 -21.04 -4.59 6.38
C GLU A 169 -21.80 -5.92 6.38
N GLY A 170 -21.32 -6.90 5.62
CA GLY A 170 -21.84 -8.26 5.65
C GLY A 170 -21.81 -8.85 7.07
N PHE A 171 -20.65 -8.85 7.73
CA PHE A 171 -20.52 -9.34 9.09
C PHE A 171 -21.37 -8.56 10.09
N LEU A 172 -21.49 -7.24 9.96
CA LEU A 172 -22.32 -6.45 10.88
C LEU A 172 -23.81 -6.78 10.75
N ILE A 173 -24.33 -6.96 9.53
CA ILE A 173 -25.72 -7.41 9.29
C ILE A 173 -25.93 -8.81 9.86
N ASP A 174 -24.95 -9.68 9.65
CA ASP A 174 -24.97 -11.06 10.09
C ASP A 174 -24.98 -11.19 11.63
N ILE A 175 -24.18 -10.37 12.32
CA ILE A 175 -24.18 -10.26 13.78
C ILE A 175 -25.49 -9.67 14.29
N LYS A 176 -26.05 -8.64 13.63
CA LYS A 176 -27.35 -8.07 13.97
C LYS A 176 -28.50 -9.09 13.91
N THR A 177 -28.40 -10.06 13.01
CA THR A 177 -29.46 -11.06 12.79
C THR A 177 -29.28 -12.32 13.62
N ARG A 178 -28.05 -12.76 13.87
CA ARG A 178 -27.75 -14.03 14.53
C ARG A 178 -27.20 -13.93 15.95
N CYS A 179 -26.80 -12.73 16.40
CA CYS A 179 -26.28 -12.51 17.75
C CYS A 179 -27.21 -11.61 18.57
N THR A 180 -27.23 -11.81 19.88
CA THR A 180 -27.99 -11.00 20.86
C THR A 180 -27.28 -9.71 21.26
N LEU A 181 -26.41 -9.18 20.39
CA LEU A 181 -25.64 -7.97 20.64
C LEU A 181 -26.58 -6.76 20.65
N VAL A 182 -26.62 -6.02 21.76
CA VAL A 182 -27.60 -4.94 21.98
C VAL A 182 -27.36 -3.75 21.05
N LYS A 183 -26.09 -3.39 20.78
CA LYS A 183 -25.71 -2.26 19.91
C LYS A 183 -24.45 -2.54 19.09
N PRO A 184 -24.52 -3.35 18.03
CA PRO A 184 -23.37 -3.68 17.19
C PRO A 184 -22.81 -2.47 16.41
N ASP A 185 -23.57 -1.38 16.28
CA ASP A 185 -23.07 -0.15 15.65
C ASP A 185 -21.95 0.53 16.46
N ARG A 186 -21.80 0.24 17.76
CA ARG A 186 -20.66 0.70 18.58
C ARG A 186 -19.32 0.18 18.05
N LEU A 187 -19.32 -1.00 17.44
CA LEU A 187 -18.11 -1.62 16.89
C LEU A 187 -17.54 -0.83 15.70
N ARG A 188 -18.35 -0.01 15.02
CA ARG A 188 -17.94 0.68 13.78
C ARG A 188 -16.73 1.58 13.99
N ILE A 189 -16.65 2.30 15.10
CA ILE A 189 -15.52 3.18 15.42
C ILE A 189 -14.24 2.35 15.56
N GLY A 190 -14.27 1.28 16.36
CA GLY A 190 -13.13 0.39 16.54
C GLY A 190 -12.73 -0.34 15.26
N ILE A 191 -13.69 -0.71 14.41
CA ILE A 191 -13.44 -1.33 13.10
C ILE A 191 -12.73 -0.34 12.17
N ASP A 192 -13.23 0.90 12.07
CA ASP A 192 -12.63 1.93 11.23
C ASP A 192 -11.20 2.26 11.68
N GLU A 193 -10.99 2.46 12.98
CA GLU A 193 -9.64 2.67 13.56
C GLU A 193 -8.70 1.50 13.23
N PHE A 194 -9.19 0.25 13.33
CA PHE A 194 -8.39 -0.92 13.01
C PHE A 194 -8.02 -0.95 11.52
N ILE A 195 -9.00 -0.77 10.63
CA ILE A 195 -8.80 -0.77 9.17
C ILE A 195 -7.83 0.34 8.76
N GLU A 196 -7.94 1.54 9.34
CA GLU A 196 -6.99 2.61 9.04
C GLU A 196 -5.54 2.25 9.40
N ARG A 197 -5.33 1.49 10.48
CA ARG A 197 -3.99 1.01 10.84
C ARG A 197 -3.50 -0.08 9.89
N THR A 198 -4.39 -0.85 9.28
CA THR A 198 -4.00 -1.91 8.32
C THR A 198 -3.28 -1.36 7.09
N TYR A 199 -3.57 -0.12 6.67
CA TYR A 199 -2.92 0.52 5.53
C TYR A 199 -1.39 0.65 5.70
N LEU A 200 -0.93 0.71 6.95
CA LEU A 200 0.49 0.81 7.29
C LEU A 200 1.20 -0.56 7.33
N THR A 201 0.48 -1.64 7.05
CA THR A 201 0.98 -3.02 7.05
C THR A 201 0.81 -3.66 5.68
N ASP A 202 1.45 -4.79 5.43
CA ASP A 202 1.31 -5.53 4.15
C ASP A 202 0.17 -6.55 4.14
N ILE A 203 -0.75 -6.48 5.10
CA ILE A 203 -1.83 -7.48 5.21
C ILE A 203 -2.72 -7.56 3.97
N CYS A 204 -2.85 -6.47 3.20
CA CYS A 204 -3.64 -6.43 1.98
C CYS A 204 -3.06 -7.29 0.84
N LEU A 205 -1.77 -7.66 0.96
CA LEU A 205 -1.06 -8.56 0.06
C LEU A 205 -0.97 -9.99 0.63
N LEU A 206 -1.38 -10.24 1.88
CA LEU A 206 -1.21 -11.52 2.58
C LEU A 206 -2.54 -12.20 2.91
N TYR A 207 -3.60 -11.43 3.14
CA TYR A 207 -4.88 -11.94 3.59
C TYR A 207 -6.03 -11.45 2.72
N SER A 208 -7.09 -12.25 2.66
CA SER A 208 -8.31 -11.89 1.93
C SER A 208 -9.07 -10.74 2.63
N PRO A 209 -9.84 -9.92 1.88
CA PRO A 209 -10.61 -8.83 2.48
C PRO A 209 -11.61 -9.31 3.53
N SER A 210 -12.16 -10.53 3.39
CA SER A 210 -13.03 -11.14 4.39
C SER A 210 -12.30 -11.51 5.68
N GLN A 211 -11.05 -11.99 5.59
CA GLN A 211 -10.23 -12.27 6.79
C GLN A 211 -9.83 -10.98 7.51
N ILE A 212 -9.45 -9.95 6.75
CA ILE A 212 -9.14 -8.62 7.30
C ILE A 212 -10.37 -8.02 7.98
N ALA A 213 -11.53 -8.08 7.32
CA ALA A 213 -12.80 -7.61 7.87
C ALA A 213 -13.16 -8.34 9.17
N LEU A 214 -13.08 -9.67 9.20
CA LEU A 214 -13.36 -10.45 10.40
C LEU A 214 -12.40 -10.10 11.53
N ALA A 215 -11.11 -9.95 11.24
CA ALA A 215 -10.12 -9.53 12.23
C ALA A 215 -10.44 -8.15 12.82
N ALA A 216 -10.91 -7.20 12.00
CA ALA A 216 -11.32 -5.88 12.44
C ALA A 216 -12.56 -5.93 13.35
N VAL A 217 -13.58 -6.71 12.98
CA VAL A 217 -14.80 -6.89 13.78
C VAL A 217 -14.49 -7.53 15.12
N LEU A 218 -13.70 -8.62 15.14
CA LEU A 218 -13.32 -9.30 16.38
C LEU A 218 -12.41 -8.44 17.26
N HIS A 219 -11.54 -7.62 16.65
CA HIS A 219 -10.73 -6.66 17.40
C HIS A 219 -11.60 -5.61 18.09
N ALA A 220 -12.56 -5.03 17.36
CA ALA A 220 -13.47 -4.04 17.91
C ALA A 220 -14.36 -4.63 19.02
N ALA A 221 -14.90 -5.85 18.83
CA ALA A 221 -15.69 -6.53 19.85
C ALA A 221 -14.87 -6.77 21.12
N SER A 222 -13.62 -7.24 20.98
CA SER A 222 -12.71 -7.41 22.11
C SER A 222 -12.39 -6.10 22.84
N LYS A 223 -12.34 -4.96 22.13
CA LYS A 223 -12.11 -3.63 22.72
C LYS A 223 -13.33 -3.15 23.51
N GLU A 224 -14.54 -3.42 23.01
CA GLU A 224 -15.82 -3.10 23.66
C GLU A 224 -16.26 -4.16 24.69
N GLN A 225 -15.41 -5.15 25.00
CA GLN A 225 -15.69 -6.25 25.95
C GLN A 225 -16.88 -7.14 25.56
N GLU A 226 -17.18 -7.23 24.26
CA GLU A 226 -18.21 -8.08 23.70
C GLU A 226 -17.63 -9.44 23.28
N ASN A 227 -18.33 -10.53 23.61
CA ASN A 227 -17.89 -11.88 23.26
C ASN A 227 -18.56 -12.37 21.96
N LEU A 228 -17.76 -12.52 20.90
CA LEU A 228 -18.17 -13.05 19.60
C LEU A 228 -17.69 -14.48 19.33
N ASP A 229 -17.15 -15.19 20.32
CA ASP A 229 -16.55 -16.51 20.12
C ASP A 229 -17.60 -17.52 19.62
N HIS A 230 -18.77 -17.55 20.26
CA HIS A 230 -19.88 -18.43 19.84
C HIS A 230 -20.32 -18.16 18.40
N TYR A 231 -20.33 -16.89 17.98
CA TYR A 231 -20.66 -16.52 16.61
C TYR A 231 -19.64 -17.08 15.59
N VAL A 232 -18.35 -17.00 15.92
CA VAL A 232 -17.29 -17.53 15.05
C VAL A 232 -17.32 -19.06 15.01
N THR A 233 -17.45 -19.73 16.16
CA THR A 233 -17.34 -21.18 16.24
C THR A 233 -18.60 -21.91 15.77
N GLU A 234 -19.79 -21.45 16.19
CA GLU A 234 -21.04 -22.18 15.97
C GLU A 234 -21.88 -21.62 14.81
N SER A 235 -21.83 -20.31 14.52
CA SER A 235 -22.65 -19.73 13.44
C SER A 235 -21.89 -19.63 12.11
N LEU A 236 -20.68 -19.06 12.10
CA LEU A 236 -19.92 -18.83 10.86
C LEU A 236 -19.32 -20.12 10.27
N PHE A 237 -18.84 -21.03 11.13
CA PHE A 237 -18.09 -22.23 10.72
C PHE A 237 -18.83 -23.55 10.95
N GLN A 238 -20.16 -23.51 11.14
CA GLN A 238 -20.98 -24.70 11.39
C GLN A 238 -20.68 -25.85 10.40
N ASN A 239 -20.55 -25.52 9.11
CA ASN A 239 -20.34 -26.49 8.02
C ASN A 239 -18.86 -26.69 7.62
N SER A 240 -17.91 -26.06 8.32
CA SER A 240 -16.48 -26.14 7.97
C SER A 240 -15.55 -25.96 9.18
N LYS A 241 -15.83 -26.70 10.25
CA LYS A 241 -15.06 -26.68 11.51
C LYS A 241 -13.57 -27.01 11.31
N ASP A 242 -13.23 -27.76 10.26
CA ASP A 242 -11.85 -28.09 9.84
C ASP A 242 -11.01 -26.84 9.49
N LYS A 243 -11.64 -25.77 9.01
CA LYS A 243 -10.94 -24.54 8.58
C LYS A 243 -10.82 -23.50 9.69
N LEU A 244 -11.51 -23.70 10.80
CA LEU A 244 -11.55 -22.77 11.92
C LEU A 244 -10.15 -22.49 12.51
N PRO A 245 -9.26 -23.48 12.75
CA PRO A 245 -7.93 -23.22 13.28
C PRO A 245 -7.08 -22.32 12.38
N VAL A 246 -7.16 -22.52 11.06
CA VAL A 246 -6.45 -21.73 10.05
C VAL A 246 -6.93 -20.28 10.07
N LEU A 247 -8.24 -20.07 10.19
CA LEU A 247 -8.81 -18.73 10.29
C LEU A 247 -8.37 -18.03 11.57
N ILE A 248 -8.46 -18.71 12.72
CA ILE A 248 -8.08 -18.13 14.02
C ILE A 248 -6.62 -17.69 13.97
N GLU A 249 -5.75 -18.50 13.39
CA GLU A 249 -4.34 -18.16 13.22
C GLU A 249 -4.14 -16.96 12.30
N ALA A 250 -4.87 -16.88 11.18
CA ALA A 250 -4.84 -15.71 10.31
C ALA A 250 -5.29 -14.44 11.04
N VAL A 251 -6.38 -14.49 11.81
CA VAL A 251 -6.88 -13.35 12.60
C VAL A 251 -5.86 -12.91 13.65
N ARG A 252 -5.22 -13.86 14.36
CA ARG A 252 -4.17 -13.55 15.34
C ARG A 252 -2.98 -12.86 14.68
N LYS A 253 -2.51 -13.39 13.54
CA LYS A 253 -1.40 -12.77 12.78
C LYS A 253 -1.75 -11.37 12.31
N ILE A 254 -2.94 -11.16 11.74
CA ILE A 254 -3.42 -9.83 11.31
C ILE A 254 -3.40 -8.86 12.50
N ARG A 255 -3.97 -9.25 13.65
CA ARG A 255 -3.96 -8.41 14.86
C ARG A 255 -2.54 -8.09 15.35
N SER A 256 -1.63 -9.06 15.29
CA SER A 256 -0.23 -8.86 15.68
C SER A 256 0.47 -7.87 14.75
N MET A 257 0.33 -8.04 13.43
CA MET A 257 0.93 -7.13 12.44
C MET A 257 0.45 -5.69 12.62
N VAL A 258 -0.85 -5.50 12.85
CA VAL A 258 -1.43 -4.17 13.11
C VAL A 258 -0.92 -3.56 14.41
N LYS A 259 -0.72 -4.38 15.46
CA LYS A 259 -0.17 -3.92 16.75
C LYS A 259 1.30 -3.49 16.62
N MET A 260 2.09 -4.20 15.82
CA MET A 260 3.53 -3.97 15.63
C MET A 260 3.87 -2.89 14.58
N VAL A 261 2.89 -2.12 14.10
CA VAL A 261 3.16 -0.97 13.24
C VAL A 261 4.00 0.05 14.01
N ASP A 262 5.28 0.13 13.65
CA ASP A 262 6.19 1.16 14.16
C ASP A 262 6.08 2.44 13.33
N ILE A 263 6.20 3.61 13.95
CA ILE A 263 6.17 4.89 13.21
C ILE A 263 7.61 5.32 13.01
N PRO A 264 8.10 5.42 11.76
CA PRO A 264 9.50 5.73 11.52
C PRO A 264 9.83 7.13 12.05
N ASN A 265 11.01 7.24 12.66
CA ASN A 265 11.49 8.51 13.23
C ASN A 265 11.71 9.54 12.11
N LYS A 266 11.15 10.74 12.27
CA LYS A 266 11.23 11.83 11.29
C LYS A 266 12.67 12.22 10.94
N ASP A 267 13.60 12.15 11.88
CA ASP A 267 15.00 12.52 11.61
C ASP A 267 15.72 11.47 10.76
N VAL A 268 15.42 10.19 10.97
CA VAL A 268 15.91 9.08 10.13
C VAL A 268 15.34 9.22 8.72
N ILE A 269 14.03 9.49 8.59
CA ILE A 269 13.41 9.71 7.27
C ILE A 269 14.06 10.90 6.54
N ARG A 270 14.35 12.01 7.21
CA ARG A 270 15.04 13.15 6.59
C ARG A 270 16.43 12.78 6.06
N GLN A 271 17.15 11.91 6.76
CA GLN A 271 18.44 11.41 6.29
C GLN A 271 18.28 10.51 5.07
N ILE A 272 17.29 9.62 5.08
CA ILE A 272 16.96 8.75 3.94
C ILE A 272 16.52 9.56 2.72
N GLU A 273 15.70 10.61 2.89
CA GLU A 273 15.28 11.49 1.79
C GLU A 273 16.46 12.25 1.18
N LYS A 274 17.38 12.77 2.01
CA LYS A 274 18.62 13.40 1.50
C LYS A 274 19.47 12.40 0.70
N LYS A 275 19.58 11.17 1.19
CA LYS A 275 20.31 10.09 0.50
C LYS A 275 19.66 9.73 -0.83
N LEU A 276 18.33 9.63 -0.86
CA LEU A 276 17.55 9.43 -2.08
C LEU A 276 17.76 10.54 -3.12
N ASP A 277 17.76 11.79 -2.69
CA ASP A 277 18.00 12.93 -3.58
C ASP A 277 19.41 12.91 -4.20
N LEU A 278 20.41 12.47 -3.44
CA LEU A 278 21.78 12.29 -3.94
C LEU A 278 21.85 11.13 -4.95
N CYS A 279 21.23 9.99 -4.64
CA CYS A 279 21.14 8.84 -5.55
C CYS A 279 20.49 9.23 -6.89
N ARG A 280 19.38 9.97 -6.87
CA ARG A 280 18.69 10.41 -8.10
C ARG A 280 19.51 11.39 -8.93
N LYS A 281 20.28 12.27 -8.29
CA LYS A 281 21.20 13.18 -8.99
C LYS A 281 22.31 12.40 -9.70
N GLN A 282 22.80 11.33 -9.07
CA GLN A 282 23.81 10.45 -9.67
C GLN A 282 23.23 9.71 -10.89
N ASP A 283 22.03 9.13 -10.78
CA ASP A 283 21.34 8.45 -11.91
C ASP A 283 21.08 9.41 -13.08
N THR A 284 20.61 10.63 -12.79
CA THR A 284 20.38 11.65 -13.83
C THR A 284 21.66 12.00 -14.59
N LYS A 285 22.81 12.08 -13.91
CA LYS A 285 24.11 12.33 -14.55
C LYS A 285 24.52 11.20 -15.48
N PHE A 286 24.28 9.94 -15.08
CA PHE A 286 24.57 8.80 -15.94
C PHE A 286 23.69 8.82 -17.19
N GLN A 287 22.39 9.08 -17.04
CA GLN A 287 21.45 9.14 -18.19
C GLN A 287 21.75 10.31 -19.15
N SER A 288 22.13 11.49 -18.65
CA SER A 288 22.49 12.63 -19.52
C SER A 288 23.72 12.34 -20.36
N ASN A 289 24.70 11.66 -19.79
CA ASN A 289 25.97 11.37 -20.46
C ASN A 289 25.80 10.26 -21.53
N VAL A 290 24.96 9.25 -21.27
CA VAL A 290 24.59 8.22 -22.28
C VAL A 290 23.87 8.85 -23.48
N ASN A 291 22.93 9.77 -23.25
CA ASN A 291 22.23 10.45 -24.35
C ASN A 291 23.17 11.32 -25.18
N THR A 292 24.18 11.93 -24.55
CA THR A 292 25.18 12.77 -25.25
C THR A 292 26.10 11.91 -26.13
N MET A 293 26.51 10.72 -25.65
CA MET A 293 27.28 9.76 -26.45
C MET A 293 26.49 9.26 -27.66
N ASN A 294 25.21 8.91 -27.48
CA ASN A 294 24.35 8.41 -28.58
C ASN A 294 24.01 9.46 -29.65
N THR A 295 24.09 10.75 -29.33
CA THR A 295 23.91 11.84 -30.31
C THR A 295 25.18 12.23 -31.07
N MET A 296 26.35 11.77 -30.62
CA MET A 296 27.65 12.04 -31.25
C MET A 296 28.14 10.92 -32.18
N SER A 297 27.42 9.79 -32.22
CA SER A 297 27.62 8.63 -33.09
C SER A 297 26.55 8.55 -34.18
#